data_AF-A0A5B6X3B5-F1
#
_entry.id   AF-A0A5B6X3B5-F1
#
_cell.length_a   1.000
_cell.length_b   1.000
_cell.length_c   1.000
_cell.angle_alpha   90.00
_cell.angle_beta   90.00
_cell.angle_gamma   90.00
#
_symmetry.space_group_name_H-M   'P 1'
#
loop_
_entity.id
_entity.type
_entity.pdbx_description
1 polymer ?
#
loop_
_entity_poly.entity_id
_entity_poly.type
_entity_poly.pdbx_seq_one_letter_code
_entity_poly.pdbx_strand_id
1 'polypeptide(L)'
;MEDAYARSVSEVLDFFGVDSSKGLTDFQVSQHARLYGKNGTPFWKLVFKQFDDLLVKILIAAALVSFLLALINGETGLIAFLEPSVR
;
A
#
# COMPACT_ATOMS: atom_id res chain seq x y z
N MET A 1 15.39 18.96 0.93
CA MET A 1 15.75 19.89 -0.15
C MET A 1 14.78 19.63 -1.29
N GLU A 2 13.71 20.42 -1.41
CA GLU A 2 12.68 20.21 -2.44
C GLU A 2 13.09 20.78 -3.81
N ASP A 3 14.02 21.74 -3.82
CA ASP A 3 14.48 22.44 -5.05
C ASP A 3 15.80 21.89 -5.60
N ALA A 4 16.11 20.61 -5.36
CA ALA A 4 17.39 20.01 -5.74
C ALA A 4 17.67 20.10 -7.26
N TYR A 5 16.62 20.17 -8.08
CA TYR A 5 16.70 20.32 -9.55
C TYR A 5 17.24 21.68 -10.01
N ALA A 6 17.16 22.71 -9.17
CA ALA A 6 17.63 24.05 -9.47
C ALA A 6 19.04 24.34 -8.91
N ARG A 7 19.70 23.32 -8.33
CA ARG A 7 20.96 23.46 -7.58
C ARG A 7 22.09 22.68 -8.24
N SER A 8 23.31 23.15 -8.01
CA SER A 8 24.49 22.46 -8.52
C SER A 8 24.72 21.13 -7.79
N VAL A 9 25.31 20.15 -8.48
CA VAL A 9 25.58 18.82 -7.89
C VAL A 9 26.43 18.94 -6.62
N SER A 10 27.39 19.87 -6.60
CA SER A 10 28.22 20.16 -5.42
C SER A 10 27.41 20.73 -4.25
N GLU A 11 26.46 21.63 -4.47
CA GLU A 11 25.59 22.14 -3.39
C GLU A 11 24.69 21.04 -2.82
N VAL A 12 24.18 20.14 -3.66
CA VAL A 12 23.34 19.02 -3.20
C VAL A 12 24.17 18.03 -2.38
N LEU A 13 25.38 17.69 -2.83
CA LEU A 13 26.29 16.82 -2.08
C LEU A 13 26.72 17.41 -0.74
N ASP A 14 27.01 18.72 -0.72
CA ASP A 14 27.39 19.44 0.51
C ASP A 14 26.20 19.53 1.49
N PHE A 15 24.99 19.82 0.98
CA PHE A 15 23.77 19.86 1.79
C PHE A 15 23.49 18.53 2.51
N PHE A 16 23.73 17.40 1.85
CA PHE A 16 23.55 16.07 2.45
C PHE A 16 24.82 15.53 3.15
N GLY A 17 25.94 16.24 3.10
CA GLY A 17 27.22 15.81 3.67
C GLY A 17 27.72 14.49 3.08
N VAL A 18 27.53 14.28 1.78
CA VAL A 18 27.85 13.04 1.06
C VAL A 18 29.06 13.22 0.18
N ASP A 19 30.04 12.33 0.33
CA ASP A 19 31.14 12.20 -0.63
C ASP A 19 30.63 11.45 -1.87
N SER A 20 30.77 12.03 -3.07
CA SER A 20 30.29 11.41 -4.32
C SER A 20 31.00 10.10 -4.65
N SER A 21 32.21 9.89 -4.15
CA SER A 21 33.02 8.70 -4.42
C SER A 21 32.75 7.55 -3.44
N LYS A 22 32.29 7.85 -2.23
CA LYS A 22 32.10 6.88 -1.14
C LYS A 22 30.64 6.70 -0.70
N GLY A 23 29.77 7.65 -1.02
CA GLY A 23 28.38 7.65 -0.59
C GLY A 23 28.21 7.98 0.91
N LEU A 24 27.03 7.64 1.43
CA LEU A 24 26.69 7.80 2.84
C LEU A 24 27.31 6.70 3.69
N THR A 25 27.80 7.06 4.88
CA THR A 25 28.20 6.08 5.90
C THR A 25 26.98 5.42 6.54
N ASP A 26 27.11 4.21 7.08
CA ASP A 26 26.02 3.49 7.78
C ASP A 26 25.42 4.33 8.92
N PHE A 27 26.25 5.12 9.60
CA PHE A 27 25.80 6.06 10.62
C PHE A 27 24.88 7.14 10.04
N GLN A 28 25.27 7.79 8.93
CA GLN A 28 24.44 8.79 8.26
C GLN A 28 23.15 8.18 7.70
N VAL A 29 23.19 6.96 7.16
CA VAL A 29 21.97 6.25 6.71
C VAL A 29 20.99 6.06 7.88
N SER A 30 21.48 5.65 9.05
CA SER A 30 20.65 5.46 10.24
C SER A 30 20.05 6.77 10.77
N GLN A 31 20.82 7.86 10.73
CA GLN A 31 20.36 9.21 11.11
C GLN A 31 19.32 9.73 10.11
N HIS A 32 19.58 9.60 8.81
CA HIS A 32 18.66 10.03 7.76
C HIS A 32 17.36 9.20 7.78
N ALA A 33 17.43 7.90 8.03
CA ALA A 33 16.24 7.05 8.16
C ALA A 33 15.38 7.43 9.38
N ARG A 34 15.99 7.97 10.45
CA ARG A 34 15.25 8.53 11.61
C ARG A 34 14.60 9.88 11.29
N LEU A 35 15.30 10.75 10.57
CA LEU A 35 14.84 12.11 10.24
C LEU A 35 13.77 12.12 9.14
N TYR A 36 13.96 11.33 8.08
CA TYR A 36 13.09 11.30 6.90
C TYR A 36 12.12 10.12 6.89
N GLY A 37 12.27 9.18 7.81
CA GLY A 37 11.51 7.93 7.83
C GLY A 37 12.07 6.88 6.87
N LYS A 38 11.55 5.66 6.98
CA LYS A 38 11.96 4.55 6.13
C LYS A 38 11.32 4.70 4.75
N ASN A 39 12.15 4.80 3.71
CA ASN A 39 11.70 4.81 2.33
C ASN A 39 11.07 3.47 1.98
N GLY A 40 9.74 3.45 1.85
CA GLY A 40 8.99 2.27 1.47
C GLY A 40 7.51 2.45 1.78
N THR A 41 6.68 2.37 0.75
CA THR A 41 5.24 2.23 0.94
C THR A 41 4.96 0.83 1.48
N PRO A 42 4.33 0.68 2.65
CA PRO A 42 3.99 -0.65 3.15
C PRO A 42 3.04 -1.34 2.18
N PHE A 43 3.24 -2.63 1.92
CA PHE A 43 2.44 -3.43 0.98
C PHE A 43 0.93 -3.29 1.22
N TRP A 44 0.51 -3.31 2.49
CA TRP A 44 -0.87 -3.06 2.90
C TRP A 44 -1.45 -1.75 2.36
N LYS A 45 -0.66 -0.67 2.32
CA LYS A 45 -1.11 0.62 1.78
C LYS A 45 -1.33 0.58 0.27
N LEU A 46 -0.59 -0.26 -0.45
CA LEU A 46 -0.83 -0.51 -1.87
C LEU A 46 -2.10 -1.31 -2.10
N VAL A 47 -2.35 -2.31 -1.24
CA VAL A 47 -3.58 -3.11 -1.27
C VAL A 47 -4.81 -2.23 -1.01
N PHE A 48 -4.80 -1.41 0.04
CA PHE A 48 -5.89 -0.47 0.32
C PHE A 48 -6.12 0.54 -0.81
N LYS A 49 -5.05 0.97 -1.50
CA LYS A 49 -5.17 1.83 -2.67
C LYS A 49 -5.91 1.18 -3.84
N GLN A 50 -5.85 -0.15 -3.99
CA GLN A 50 -6.64 -0.86 -5.01
C GLN A 50 -8.13 -0.93 -4.63
N PHE A 51 -8.44 -0.96 -3.33
CA PHE A 51 -9.82 -0.91 -2.83
C PHE A 51 -10.48 0.47 -2.94
N ASP A 52 -9.71 1.52 -3.26
CA ASP A 52 -10.24 2.88 -3.38
C ASP A 52 -11.01 3.14 -4.69
N ASP A 53 -10.91 2.24 -5.66
CA ASP A 53 -11.64 2.30 -6.93
C ASP A 53 -13.16 2.24 -6.70
N LEU A 54 -13.91 3.10 -7.42
CA LEU A 54 -15.36 3.20 -7.30
C LEU A 54 -16.07 1.89 -7.64
N LEU A 55 -15.58 1.14 -8.65
CA LEU A 55 -16.15 -0.14 -9.05
C LEU A 55 -15.93 -1.20 -7.96
N VAL A 56 -14.76 -1.22 -7.33
CA VAL A 56 -14.46 -2.17 -6.24
C VAL A 56 -15.35 -1.89 -5.02
N LYS A 57 -15.59 -0.61 -4.71
CA LYS A 57 -16.51 -0.22 -3.63
C LYS A 57 -17.94 -0.68 -3.90
N ILE A 58 -18.43 -0.53 -5.13
CA ILE A 58 -19.75 -1.02 -5.53
C ILE A 58 -19.82 -2.55 -5.43
N LEU A 59 -18.78 -3.26 -5.86
CA LEU A 59 -18.72 -4.72 -5.79
C LEU A 59 -18.73 -5.22 -4.34
N ILE A 60 -18.00 -4.56 -3.44
CA ILE A 60 -18.01 -4.89 -2.01
C ILE A 60 -19.39 -4.62 -1.40
N ALA A 61 -20.03 -3.50 -1.74
CA ALA A 61 -21.39 -3.20 -1.27
C ALA A 61 -22.39 -4.26 -1.74
N ALA A 62 -22.32 -4.67 -3.01
CA ALA A 62 -23.16 -5.74 -3.56
C ALA A 62 -22.91 -7.07 -2.82
N ALA A 63 -21.64 -7.44 -2.60
CA ALA A 63 -21.28 -8.65 -1.86
C ALA A 63 -21.80 -8.62 -0.42
N LEU A 64 -21.73 -7.47 0.26
CA LEU A 64 -22.28 -7.30 1.61
C LEU A 64 -23.80 -7.47 1.63
N VAL A 65 -24.53 -6.87 0.67
CA VAL A 65 -25.98 -7.05 0.55
C VAL A 65 -26.33 -8.52 0.28
N SER A 66 -25.63 -9.18 -0.66
CA SER A 66 -25.80 -10.60 -0.94
C SER A 66 -25.52 -11.47 0.28
N PHE A 67 -24.47 -11.16 1.03
CA PHE A 67 -24.11 -11.87 2.26
C PHE A 67 -25.17 -11.71 3.35
N LEU A 68 -25.66 -10.49 3.58
CA LEU A 68 -26.72 -10.23 4.56
C LEU A 68 -28.03 -10.92 4.18
N LEU A 69 -28.41 -10.88 2.91
CA LEU A 69 -29.56 -11.61 2.41
C LEU A 69 -29.37 -13.13 2.58
N ALA A 70 -28.19 -13.66 2.31
CA ALA A 70 -27.88 -15.06 2.53
C ALA A 70 -27.94 -15.46 4.00
N LEU A 71 -27.47 -14.60 4.92
CA LEU A 71 -27.59 -14.84 6.37
C LEU A 71 -29.05 -14.84 6.85
N ILE A 72 -29.87 -13.91 6.35
CA ILE A 72 -31.30 -13.84 6.71
C ILE A 72 -32.08 -15.03 6.12
N ASN A 73 -31.70 -15.48 4.91
CA ASN A 73 -32.30 -16.65 4.25
C ASN A 73 -31.60 -17.99 4.61
N GLY A 74 -30.71 -17.95 5.62
CA GLY A 74 -29.57 -18.86 5.80
C GLY A 74 -29.82 -20.26 6.35
N GLU A 75 -31.05 -20.77 6.33
CA GLU A 75 -31.27 -22.23 6.40
C GLU A 75 -31.45 -22.87 5.01
N THR A 76 -31.85 -22.10 4.00
CA THR A 76 -32.12 -22.65 2.65
C THR A 76 -30.99 -22.35 1.65
N GLY A 77 -30.31 -21.20 1.78
CA GLY A 77 -29.34 -20.72 0.78
C GLY A 77 -27.95 -21.37 0.84
N LEU A 78 -27.46 -21.73 2.03
CA LEU A 78 -26.15 -22.39 2.19
C LEU A 78 -26.17 -23.85 1.73
N ILE A 79 -27.32 -24.54 1.83
CA ILE A 79 -27.46 -25.92 1.34
C ILE A 79 -27.57 -25.95 -0.20
N ALA A 80 -28.21 -24.95 -0.82
CA ALA A 80 -28.36 -24.88 -2.28
C ALA A 80 -27.04 -24.60 -3.03
N PHE A 81 -26.08 -23.90 -2.41
CA PHE A 81 -24.73 -23.74 -2.97
C PHE A 81 -23.77 -24.90 -2.62
N LEU A 82 -24.17 -25.76 -1.69
CA LEU A 82 -23.51 -27.04 -1.36
C LEU A 82 -24.20 -28.23 -2.04
N GLU A 83 -25.01 -28.02 -3.08
CA GLU A 83 -25.45 -29.13 -3.92
C GLU A 83 -24.20 -29.84 -4.47
N PRO A 84 -24.02 -31.13 -4.16
CA PRO A 84 -22.78 -31.80 -4.42
C PRO A 84 -22.58 -31.84 -5.92
N SER A 85 -21.39 -31.42 -6.33
CA SER A 85 -20.80 -31.81 -7.59
C SER A 85 -20.92 -33.34 -7.68
N VAL A 86 -21.89 -33.85 -8.45
CA VAL A 86 -22.00 -35.18 -9.08
C VAL A 86 -23.47 -35.49 -9.38
N ARG A 87 -23.84 -35.37 -10.66
CA ARG A 87 -24.18 -36.52 -11.50
C ARG A 87 -23.78 -36.23 -12.94
#